data_AF-A0A813JBY6-F1
#
_entry.id   AF-A0A813JBY6-F1
#
_cell.length_a   1.000
_cell.length_b   1.000
_cell.length_c   1.000
_cell.angle_alpha   90.00
_cell.angle_beta   90.00
_cell.angle_gamma   90.00
#
_symmetry.space_group_name_H-M   'P 1'
#
loop_
_entity.id
_entity.type
_entity.pdbx_description
1 polymer ?
#
loop_
_entity_poly.entity_id
_entity_poly.type
_entity_poly.pdbx_seq_one_letter_code
_entity_poly.pdbx_strand_id
1 'polypeptide(L)'
;EVKDAFVSGALSEALLKESLTLEVNSLLEPVRRHFAEDSVAKELLAKVTQWRRETLTPTSSLARLNLDLGDAALPRFVVFAPRPSEFVRLPDVLEVLSRLRLAPEGQTPILWLEDWSARCLGCVGGS
;
A
#
# COMPACT_ATOMS: atom_id res chain seq x y z
N GLU A 1 19.46 16.76 38.80
CA GLU A 1 20.85 16.36 39.14
C GLU A 1 21.86 16.63 38.02
N VAL A 2 21.91 15.88 36.90
CA VAL A 2 22.88 16.14 35.80
C VAL A 2 22.69 17.52 35.15
N LYS A 3 21.43 17.91 34.93
CA LYS A 3 21.07 19.24 34.43
C LYS A 3 21.57 20.36 35.35
N ASP A 4 21.41 20.19 36.66
CA ASP A 4 21.78 21.20 37.65
C ASP A 4 23.32 21.27 37.82
N ALA A 5 24.01 20.14 37.70
CA ALA A 5 25.48 20.07 37.68
C ALA A 5 26.08 20.72 36.41
N PHE A 6 25.39 20.63 35.27
CA PHE A 6 25.78 21.31 34.04
C PHE A 6 25.53 22.82 34.10
N VAL A 7 24.35 23.24 34.58
CA VAL A 7 24.01 24.67 34.72
C VAL A 7 24.87 25.37 35.77
N SER A 8 25.27 24.66 36.83
CA SER A 8 26.18 25.20 37.85
C SER A 8 27.65 25.23 37.44
N GLY A 9 28.00 24.72 36.25
CA GLY A 9 29.38 24.67 35.75
C GLY A 9 30.27 23.60 36.39
N ALA A 10 29.71 22.78 37.29
CA ALA A 10 30.41 21.65 37.91
C ALA A 10 30.69 20.52 36.91
N LEU A 11 29.89 20.43 35.84
CA LEU A 11 30.08 19.53 34.72
C LEU A 11 30.42 20.33 33.46
N SER A 12 31.56 20.04 32.83
CA SER A 12 31.94 20.68 31.57
C SER A 12 31.14 20.11 30.39
N GLU A 13 30.91 20.94 29.37
CA GLU A 13 30.21 20.53 28.15
C GLU A 13 30.93 19.38 27.43
N ALA A 14 32.26 19.39 27.44
CA ALA A 14 33.07 18.33 26.85
C ALA A 14 32.81 16.97 27.54
N LEU A 15 32.83 16.95 28.88
CA LEU A 15 32.57 15.73 29.66
C LEU A 15 31.13 15.23 29.49
N LEU A 16 30.16 16.14 29.44
CA LEU A 16 28.76 15.78 29.20
C LEU A 16 28.56 15.14 27.83
N LYS A 17 29.13 15.76 26.77
CA LYS A 17 29.05 15.24 25.41
C LYS A 17 29.76 13.90 25.26
N GLU A 18 30.91 13.73 25.90
CA GLU A 18 31.67 12.48 25.89
C GLU A 18 30.87 11.35 26.55
N SER A 19 30.36 11.59 27.77
CA SER A 19 29.54 10.61 28.50
C SER A 19 28.27 10.25 27.73
N LEU A 20 27.58 11.24 27.14
CA LEU A 20 26.40 10.99 26.33
C LEU A 20 26.71 10.19 25.07
N THR A 21 27.84 10.47 24.42
CA THR A 21 28.28 9.74 23.23
C THR A 21 28.57 8.28 23.54
N LEU A 22 29.20 8.00 24.68
CA LEU A 22 29.45 6.63 25.15
C LEU A 22 28.13 5.88 25.39
N GLU A 23 27.19 6.52 26.09
CA GLU A 23 25.91 5.90 26.41
C GLU A 23 25.08 5.63 25.15
N VAL A 24 24.99 6.60 24.24
CA VAL A 24 24.28 6.45 22.97
C VAL A 24 24.92 5.36 22.11
N ASN A 25 26.25 5.30 22.03
CA ASN A 25 26.92 4.24 21.29
C ASN A 25 26.67 2.86 21.90
N SER A 26 26.67 2.75 23.24
CA SER A 26 26.36 1.51 23.95
C SER A 26 24.94 1.01 23.62
N LEU A 27 23.95 1.92 23.61
CA LEU A 27 22.56 1.60 23.27
C LEU A 27 22.39 1.19 21.79
N LEU A 28 23.16 1.77 20.88
CA LEU A 28 23.08 1.47 19.45
C LEU A 28 23.89 0.23 19.04
N GLU A 29 24.82 -0.24 19.86
CA GLU A 29 25.73 -1.33 19.52
C GLU A 29 25.01 -2.66 19.20
N PRO A 30 23.96 -3.09 19.92
CA PRO A 30 23.21 -4.29 19.55
C PRO A 30 22.56 -4.19 18.17
N VAL A 31 22.07 -3.00 17.80
CA VAL A 31 21.47 -2.72 16.49
C VAL A 31 22.54 -2.76 15.41
N ARG A 32 23.69 -2.11 15.63
CA ARG A 32 24.83 -2.15 14.70
C ARG A 32 25.29 -3.58 14.45
N ARG A 33 25.38 -4.40 15.50
CA ARG A 33 25.75 -5.80 15.40
C ARG A 33 24.75 -6.59 14.57
N HIS A 34 23.45 -6.43 14.82
CA HIS A 34 22.41 -7.09 14.03
C HIS A 34 22.54 -6.77 12.53
N PHE A 35 22.71 -5.50 12.16
CA PHE A 35 22.91 -5.10 10.76
C PHE A 35 24.28 -5.47 10.17
N ALA A 36 25.26 -5.86 11.00
CA ALA A 36 26.59 -6.30 10.56
C ALA A 36 26.65 -7.81 10.32
N GLU A 37 26.01 -8.59 11.19
CA GLU A 37 26.07 -10.06 11.23
C GLU A 37 24.94 -10.73 10.43
N ASP A 38 23.76 -10.12 10.35
CA ASP A 38 22.62 -10.63 9.57
C ASP A 38 22.69 -10.14 8.12
N SER A 39 22.80 -11.08 7.18
CA SER A 39 22.90 -10.79 5.75
C SER A 39 21.65 -10.12 5.17
N VAL A 40 20.46 -10.50 5.65
CA VAL A 40 19.17 -9.94 5.20
C VAL A 40 19.03 -8.52 5.72
N ALA A 41 19.30 -8.30 7.01
CA ALA A 41 19.24 -6.97 7.61
C ALA A 41 20.22 -6.01 6.93
N LYS A 42 21.44 -6.46 6.66
CA LYS A 42 22.47 -5.70 5.95
C LYS A 42 22.02 -5.29 4.55
N GLU A 43 21.41 -6.20 3.79
CA GLU A 43 20.90 -5.92 2.46
C GLU A 43 19.77 -4.89 2.48
N LEU A 44 18.85 -5.00 3.45
CA LEU A 44 17.78 -4.03 3.63
C LEU A 44 18.31 -2.64 3.99
N LEU A 45 19.29 -2.55 4.89
CA LEU A 45 19.92 -1.28 5.25
C LEU A 45 20.63 -0.64 4.05
N ALA A 46 21.26 -1.45 3.20
CA ALA A 46 21.89 -0.99 1.96
C ALA A 46 20.84 -0.40 0.98
N LYS A 47 19.70 -1.08 0.77
CA LYS A 47 18.60 -0.59 -0.08
C LYS A 47 18.01 0.73 0.42
N VAL A 48 17.75 0.85 1.73
CA VAL A 48 17.25 2.10 2.33
C VAL A 48 18.27 3.24 2.18
N THR A 49 19.56 2.95 2.39
CA THR A 49 20.63 3.94 2.22
C THR A 49 20.77 4.38 0.77
N GLN A 50 20.60 3.45 -0.17
CA GLN A 50 20.58 3.73 -1.61
C GLN A 50 19.41 4.63 -1.99
N TRP A 51 18.19 4.34 -1.53
CA TRP A 51 17.04 5.21 -1.75
C TRP A 51 17.28 6.62 -1.21
N ARG A 52 17.90 6.77 -0.04
CA ARG A 52 18.23 8.12 0.47
C ARG A 52 19.13 8.91 -0.47
N ARG A 53 20.03 8.26 -1.21
CA ARG A 53 20.94 8.90 -2.18
C ARG A 53 20.26 9.18 -3.52
N GLU A 54 19.39 8.28 -3.97
CA GLU A 54 18.71 8.37 -5.26
C GLU A 54 17.46 9.29 -5.23
N THR A 55 16.80 9.42 -4.08
CA THR A 55 15.46 10.04 -3.95
C THR A 55 15.48 11.49 -3.43
N LEU A 56 16.56 12.24 -3.62
CA LEU A 56 16.59 13.68 -3.26
C LEU A 56 15.83 14.57 -4.24
N THR A 57 15.32 14.02 -5.34
CA THR A 57 14.27 14.68 -6.13
C THR A 57 12.93 14.07 -5.72
N PRO A 58 12.06 14.80 -5.00
CA PRO A 58 10.73 14.30 -4.72
C PRO A 58 10.03 14.10 -6.07
N THR A 59 9.62 12.86 -6.36
CA THR A 59 8.74 12.59 -7.51
C THR A 59 7.44 13.36 -7.27
N SER A 60 7.29 14.50 -7.95
CA SER A 60 6.15 15.40 -7.80
C SER A 60 4.82 14.78 -8.22
N SER A 61 4.87 13.64 -8.90
CA SER A 61 3.70 12.88 -9.34
C SER A 61 3.47 11.64 -8.48
N LEU A 62 2.26 11.52 -7.95
CA LEU A 62 1.77 10.29 -7.31
C LEU A 62 1.98 9.10 -8.25
N ALA A 63 2.59 8.02 -7.76
CA ALA A 63 2.62 6.74 -8.46
C ALA A 63 1.18 6.25 -8.64
N ARG A 64 0.70 6.28 -9.89
CA ARG A 64 -0.60 5.72 -10.27
C ARG A 64 -0.38 4.34 -10.86
N LEU A 65 -1.35 3.44 -10.64
CA LEU A 65 -1.38 2.15 -11.32
C LEU A 65 -1.42 2.40 -12.83
N ASN A 66 -0.40 1.88 -13.54
CA ASN A 66 -0.43 1.82 -14.99
C ASN A 66 -1.16 0.53 -15.37
N LEU A 67 -2.26 0.66 -16.12
CA LEU A 67 -3.00 -0.50 -16.61
C LEU A 67 -2.26 -1.06 -17.82
N ASP A 68 -1.27 -1.91 -17.57
CA ASP A 68 -0.65 -2.68 -18.64
C ASP A 68 -1.59 -3.82 -19.04
N LEU A 69 -2.38 -3.56 -20.09
CA LEU A 69 -3.38 -4.50 -20.59
C LEU A 69 -2.76 -5.65 -21.41
N GLY A 70 -1.44 -5.64 -21.62
CA GLY A 70 -0.71 -6.63 -22.44
C GLY A 70 -1.16 -6.67 -23.90
N ASP A 71 -0.39 -7.36 -24.75
CA ASP A 71 -0.65 -7.49 -26.20
C ASP A 71 -1.84 -8.41 -26.55
N ALA A 72 -2.64 -8.84 -25.58
CA ALA A 72 -3.68 -9.85 -25.77
C ALA A 72 -5.05 -9.50 -25.16
N ALA A 73 -5.29 -8.23 -24.79
CA ALA A 73 -6.62 -7.81 -24.38
C ALA A 73 -7.54 -7.63 -25.61
N LEU A 74 -7.97 -8.74 -26.21
CA LEU A 74 -9.09 -8.71 -27.16
C LEU A 74 -10.27 -8.01 -26.48
N PRO A 75 -10.95 -7.07 -27.14
CA PRO A 75 -12.10 -6.38 -26.56
C PRO A 75 -13.13 -7.43 -26.14
N ARG A 76 -13.59 -7.33 -24.89
CA ARG A 76 -14.63 -8.20 -24.31
C ARG A 76 -15.89 -7.39 -24.07
N PHE A 77 -17.02 -7.94 -24.47
CA PHE A 77 -18.31 -7.38 -24.15
C PHE A 77 -18.77 -7.87 -22.77
N VAL A 78 -18.83 -6.94 -21.80
CA VAL A 78 -19.24 -7.22 -20.42
C VAL A 78 -20.53 -6.46 -20.12
N VAL A 79 -21.52 -7.17 -19.59
CA VAL A 79 -22.77 -6.60 -19.08
C VAL A 79 -22.78 -6.77 -17.57
N PHE A 80 -22.90 -5.66 -16.85
CA PHE A 80 -23.06 -5.67 -15.40
C PHE A 80 -24.51 -5.98 -15.03
N ALA A 81 -24.69 -7.02 -14.22
CA ALA A 81 -25.99 -7.29 -13.62
C ALA A 81 -26.35 -6.20 -12.60
N PRO A 82 -27.64 -5.92 -12.38
CA PRO A 82 -28.10 -5.11 -11.27
C PRO A 82 -27.55 -5.68 -9.95
N ARG A 83 -27.28 -4.79 -8.99
CA ARG A 83 -26.85 -5.23 -7.66
C ARG A 83 -27.89 -6.21 -7.09
N PRO A 84 -27.45 -7.36 -6.53
CA PRO A 84 -28.31 -8.25 -5.77
C PRO A 84 -29.16 -7.47 -4.76
N SER A 85 -30.47 -7.66 -4.85
CA SER A 85 -31.45 -7.09 -3.92
C SER A 85 -32.47 -8.17 -3.57
N GLU A 86 -33.17 -8.01 -2.46
CA GLU A 86 -34.21 -8.94 -2.01
C GLU A 86 -35.37 -9.06 -3.01
N PHE A 87 -35.55 -8.06 -3.87
CA PHE A 87 -36.63 -7.98 -4.85
C PHE A 87 -36.08 -7.88 -6.27
N VAL A 88 -36.17 -8.98 -7.02
CA VAL A 88 -35.83 -8.97 -8.45
C VAL A 88 -37.03 -8.49 -9.26
N ARG A 89 -36.89 -7.34 -9.95
CA ARG A 89 -37.95 -6.83 -10.82
C ARG A 89 -37.76 -7.31 -12.25
N LEU A 90 -38.85 -7.73 -12.89
CA LEU A 90 -38.84 -8.21 -14.28
C LEU A 90 -38.23 -7.21 -15.28
N PRO A 91 -38.49 -5.88 -15.20
CA PRO A 91 -37.85 -4.91 -16.09
C PRO A 91 -36.32 -4.93 -16.04
N ASP A 92 -35.74 -5.09 -14.85
CA ASP A 92 -34.28 -5.12 -14.67
C ASP A 92 -33.66 -6.35 -15.34
N VAL A 93 -34.35 -7.50 -15.27
CA VAL A 93 -33.94 -8.75 -15.95
C VAL A 93 -34.04 -8.60 -17.47
N LEU A 94 -35.14 -8.02 -17.96
CA LEU A 94 -35.34 -7.79 -19.39
C LEU A 94 -34.29 -6.82 -19.95
N GLU A 95 -33.91 -5.81 -19.17
CA GLU A 95 -32.86 -4.86 -19.55
C GLU A 95 -31.50 -5.57 -19.68
N VAL A 96 -31.12 -6.43 -18.74
CA VAL A 96 -29.89 -7.23 -18.84
C VAL A 96 -29.91 -8.13 -20.08
N LEU A 97 -31.03 -8.81 -20.33
CA LEU A 97 -31.19 -9.65 -21.52
C LEU A 97 -31.08 -8.84 -22.82
N SER A 98 -31.67 -7.64 -22.86
CA SER A 98 -31.57 -6.75 -24.01
C SER A 98 -30.12 -6.32 -24.27
N ARG A 99 -29.35 -6.03 -23.20
CA ARG A 99 -27.94 -5.64 -23.28
C ARG A 99 -27.05 -6.80 -23.72
N LEU A 100 -27.30 -8.02 -23.23
CA LEU A 100 -26.58 -9.23 -23.65
C LEU A 100 -26.75 -9.52 -25.15
N ARG A 101 -27.92 -9.19 -25.73
CA ARG A 101 -28.20 -9.37 -27.17
C ARG A 101 -27.48 -8.35 -28.06
N LEU A 102 -26.98 -7.24 -27.50
CA LEU A 102 -26.20 -6.24 -28.24
C LEU A 102 -24.72 -6.65 -28.40
N ALA A 103 -24.34 -7.84 -27.92
CA ALA A 103 -22.97 -8.33 -28.05
C ALA A 103 -22.58 -8.51 -29.54
N PRO A 104 -21.39 -8.05 -29.95
CA PRO A 104 -20.90 -8.23 -31.31
C PRO A 104 -20.80 -9.70 -31.72
N GLU A 105 -21.05 -9.99 -33.01
CA GLU A 105 -20.90 -11.34 -33.55
C GLU A 105 -19.45 -11.84 -33.38
N GLY A 106 -19.30 -13.06 -32.87
CA GLY A 106 -18.01 -13.67 -32.57
C GLY A 106 -17.44 -13.39 -31.18
N GLN A 107 -18.12 -12.61 -30.34
CA GLN A 107 -17.75 -12.43 -28.92
C GLN A 107 -18.73 -13.15 -27.99
N THR A 108 -18.19 -13.86 -26.99
CA THR A 108 -19.00 -14.38 -25.88
C THR A 108 -19.28 -13.25 -24.89
N PRO A 109 -20.54 -12.83 -24.68
CA PRO A 109 -20.86 -11.83 -23.68
C PRO A 109 -20.62 -12.37 -22.27
N ILE A 110 -20.06 -11.54 -21.40
CA ILE A 110 -19.81 -11.88 -19.99
C ILE A 110 -20.83 -11.15 -19.13
N LEU A 111 -21.58 -11.90 -18.32
CA LEU A 111 -22.44 -11.33 -17.29
C LEU A 111 -21.62 -11.19 -16.00
N TRP A 112 -21.39 -9.95 -15.56
CA TRP A 112 -20.69 -9.66 -14.32
C TRP A 112 -21.67 -9.52 -13.16
N LEU A 113 -21.54 -10.38 -12.15
CA LEU A 113 -22.32 -10.33 -10.92
C LEU A 113 -21.55 -9.55 -9.86
N GLU A 114 -22.14 -8.47 -9.35
CA GLU A 114 -21.52 -7.60 -8.35
C GLU A 114 -21.72 -8.12 -6.91
N ASP A 115 -21.41 -9.39 -6.64
CA ASP A 115 -21.63 -10.04 -5.35
C ASP A 115 -20.85 -9.38 -4.20
N TRP A 116 -19.55 -9.14 -4.37
CA TRP A 116 -18.70 -8.48 -3.39
C TRP A 116 -19.10 -7.03 -3.15
N SER A 117 -19.39 -6.29 -4.21
CA SER A 117 -19.80 -4.89 -4.10
C SER A 117 -21.16 -4.78 -3.40
N ALA A 118 -22.11 -5.67 -3.71
CA ALA A 118 -23.39 -5.72 -3.04
C ALA A 118 -23.27 -6.11 -1.56
N ARG A 119 -22.34 -7.00 -1.21
CA ARG A 119 -22.03 -7.33 0.18
C ARG A 119 -21.45 -6.13 0.93
N CYS A 120 -20.44 -5.45 0.36
CA CYS A 120 -19.83 -4.27 0.97
C CYS A 120 -20.84 -3.12 1.18
N LEU A 121 -21.83 -3.01 0.31
CA LEU A 121 -22.88 -2.00 0.39
C LEU A 121 -24.12 -2.44 1.17
N GLY A 122 -24.14 -3.67 1.69
CA GLY A 122 -25.24 -4.19 2.50
C GLY A 122 -26.57 -4.36 1.74
N CYS A 123 -26.55 -4.59 0.43
CA CYS A 123 -27.75 -4.55 -0.42
C CYS A 123 -28.79 -5.65 -0.14
N VAL A 124 -28.42 -6.73 0.57
CA VAL A 124 -29.28 -7.91 0.83
C VAL A 124 -29.26 -8.32 2.31
N GLY A 125 -28.94 -7.39 3.21
CA GLY A 125 -28.75 -7.71 4.62
C GLY A 125 -27.46 -8.51 4.82
N GLY A 126 -26.33 -7.80 5.00
CA GLY A 126 -25.04 -8.45 5.17
C GLY A 126 -24.96 -9.22 6.49
N SER A 127 -24.65 -10.53 6.40
CA SER A 127 -24.04 -11.30 7.50
C SER A 127 -22.52 -11.20 7.46
#